data_AF-A0AAV4AX71-F1
#
_entry.id   AF-A0AAV4AX71-F1
#
_cell.length_a   1.000
_cell.length_b   1.000
_cell.length_c   1.000
_cell.angle_alpha   90.00
_cell.angle_beta   90.00
_cell.angle_gamma   90.00
#
_symmetry.space_group_name_H-M   'P 1'
#
loop_
_entity.id
_entity.type
_entity.pdbx_description
1 polymer ?
#
loop_
_entity_poly.entity_id
_entity_poly.type
_entity_poly.pdbx_seq_one_letter_code
_entity_poly.pdbx_strand_id
1 'polypeptide(L)'
;MVDSASFNGAYNKNPFHFKQNLISYLSLCVDGRQVPSKPLTPAFDKGLWARSYMSIFQGTGTAWKDKGFDISYEEYGKGFSLFCFDLTPTLTNGCSGEVELLKSGVVRLEARFSQALQQPIHVIVYAERDGLIEVHRSREVLSGFTP
;
A
#
# COMPACT_ATOMS: atom_id res chain seq x y z
N MET A 1 -8.84 -4.43 -2.71
CA MET A 1 -8.95 -5.91 -2.56
C MET A 1 -9.69 -6.47 -3.76
N VAL A 2 -9.54 -7.74 -4.10
CA VAL A 2 -10.12 -8.30 -5.33
C VAL A 2 -10.94 -9.55 -5.02
N ASP A 3 -12.08 -9.76 -5.69
CA ASP A 3 -12.84 -11.01 -5.55
C ASP A 3 -12.00 -12.21 -5.97
N SER A 4 -12.18 -13.36 -5.33
CA SER A 4 -11.44 -14.58 -5.68
C SER A 4 -11.65 -15.00 -7.14
N ALA A 5 -12.87 -14.90 -7.66
CA ALA A 5 -13.15 -15.18 -9.07
C ALA A 5 -12.42 -14.23 -10.04
N SER A 6 -12.35 -12.94 -9.72
CA SER A 6 -11.63 -11.95 -10.55
C SER A 6 -10.13 -12.23 -10.54
N PHE A 7 -9.56 -12.53 -9.36
CA PHE A 7 -8.13 -12.87 -9.22
C PHE A 7 -7.76 -14.13 -9.99
N ASN A 8 -8.62 -15.14 -9.98
CA ASN A 8 -8.43 -16.39 -10.72
C ASN A 8 -8.75 -16.29 -12.23
N GLY A 9 -9.05 -15.09 -12.75
CA GLY A 9 -9.20 -14.87 -14.19
C GLY A 9 -10.56 -15.29 -14.76
N ALA A 10 -11.64 -15.24 -13.99
CA ALA A 10 -12.98 -15.46 -14.53
C ALA A 10 -13.27 -14.47 -15.68
N TYR A 11 -13.64 -14.99 -16.85
CA TYR A 11 -13.75 -14.23 -18.10
C TYR A 11 -14.70 -13.01 -18.02
N ASN A 12 -15.76 -13.11 -17.21
CA ASN A 12 -16.76 -12.06 -17.03
C ASN A 12 -16.46 -11.12 -15.84
N LYS A 13 -15.23 -11.13 -15.31
CA LYS A 13 -14.81 -10.36 -14.15
C LYS A 13 -13.56 -9.54 -14.44
N ASN A 14 -13.40 -8.43 -13.71
CA ASN A 14 -12.25 -7.54 -13.84
C ASN A 14 -11.28 -7.72 -12.65
N PRO A 15 -10.02 -8.15 -12.87
CA PRO A 15 -9.02 -8.29 -11.81
C PRO A 15 -8.51 -6.94 -11.26
N PHE A 16 -8.70 -5.84 -11.99
CA PHE A 16 -8.29 -4.49 -11.59
C PHE A 16 -9.38 -3.70 -10.85
N HIS A 17 -10.52 -4.32 -10.57
CA HIS A 17 -11.58 -3.72 -9.75
C HIS A 17 -11.29 -3.94 -8.27
N PHE A 18 -10.47 -3.07 -7.69
CA PHE A 18 -10.08 -3.08 -6.29
C PHE A 18 -11.21 -2.60 -5.36
N LYS A 19 -12.11 -3.51 -4.98
CA LYS A 19 -13.20 -3.23 -4.05
C LYS A 19 -12.70 -2.82 -2.65
N GLN A 20 -13.46 -1.90 -2.05
CA GLN A 20 -13.30 -1.44 -0.67
C GLN A 20 -13.88 -2.41 0.39
N ASN A 21 -14.91 -3.17 0.04
CA ASN A 21 -15.56 -4.18 0.90
C ASN A 21 -15.98 -3.69 2.31
N LEU A 22 -16.31 -2.42 2.43
CA LEU A 22 -16.67 -1.72 3.66
C LEU A 22 -15.60 -1.86 4.74
N ILE A 23 -14.33 -1.77 4.32
CA ILE A 23 -13.22 -1.65 5.25
C ILE A 23 -13.42 -0.40 6.13
N SER A 24 -13.33 -0.59 7.44
CA SER A 24 -13.58 0.45 8.45
C SER A 24 -12.34 0.79 9.27
N TYR A 25 -11.31 -0.07 9.20
CA TYR A 25 -10.05 0.11 9.87
C TYR A 25 -8.92 -0.51 9.04
N LEU A 26 -7.83 0.21 8.87
CA LEU A 26 -6.61 -0.26 8.24
C LEU A 26 -5.38 0.32 8.93
N SER A 27 -4.44 -0.55 9.30
CA SER A 27 -3.15 -0.15 9.85
C SER A 27 -2.09 -1.21 9.57
N LEU A 28 -0.85 -0.77 9.49
CA LEU A 28 0.33 -1.64 9.59
C LEU A 28 0.89 -1.59 11.02
N CYS A 29 1.56 -2.67 11.41
CA CYS A 29 2.40 -2.75 12.59
C CYS A 29 3.78 -3.24 12.13
N VAL A 30 4.78 -2.37 12.23
CA VAL A 30 6.16 -2.61 11.82
C VAL A 30 7.02 -2.70 13.08
N ASP A 31 7.57 -3.87 13.38
CA ASP A 31 8.36 -4.13 14.60
C ASP A 31 7.66 -3.67 15.90
N GLY A 32 6.35 -3.87 16.00
CA GLY A 32 5.55 -3.46 17.16
C GLY A 32 5.12 -1.99 17.16
N ARG A 33 5.50 -1.19 16.16
CA ARG A 33 5.05 0.20 16.00
C ARG A 33 3.95 0.31 14.95
N GLN A 34 2.89 1.00 15.31
CA GLN A 34 1.77 1.22 14.41
C GLN A 34 2.10 2.27 13.33
N VAL A 35 1.82 1.95 12.06
CA VAL A 35 1.99 2.83 10.91
C VAL A 35 0.70 2.82 10.08
N PRO A 36 0.06 3.98 9.82
CA PRO A 36 0.39 5.30 10.34
C PRO A 36 0.05 5.39 11.83
N SER A 37 0.64 6.35 12.56
CA SER A 37 0.41 6.52 14.00
C SER A 37 -1.06 6.65 14.37
N LYS A 38 -1.86 7.22 13.46
CA LYS A 38 -3.32 7.11 13.49
C LYS A 38 -3.73 6.10 12.42
N PRO A 39 -4.50 5.05 12.73
CA PRO A 39 -4.98 4.12 11.72
C PRO A 39 -5.88 4.83 10.70
N LEU A 40 -6.00 4.27 9.51
CA LEU A 40 -6.99 4.73 8.54
C LEU A 40 -8.35 4.15 8.93
N THR A 41 -9.36 5.00 9.05
CA THR A 41 -10.73 4.60 9.42
C THR A 41 -11.75 5.16 8.42
N PRO A 42 -11.73 4.71 7.16
CA PRO A 42 -12.70 5.18 6.17
C PRO A 42 -14.12 4.70 6.50
N ALA A 43 -15.11 5.49 6.13
CA ALA A 43 -16.53 5.13 6.16
C ALA A 43 -17.11 5.34 4.75
N PHE A 44 -17.02 4.29 3.93
CA PHE A 44 -17.44 4.31 2.52
C PHE A 44 -18.96 4.42 2.35
N ASP A 45 -19.73 3.98 3.35
CA ASP A 45 -21.18 4.20 3.45
C ASP A 45 -21.55 5.68 3.62
N LYS A 46 -20.66 6.49 4.21
CA LYS A 46 -20.90 7.90 4.56
C LYS A 46 -20.19 8.90 3.65
N GLY A 47 -19.50 8.47 2.60
CA GLY A 47 -18.72 9.42 1.79
C GLY A 47 -17.34 9.76 2.35
N LEU A 48 -16.90 9.12 3.45
CA LEU A 48 -15.76 9.56 4.25
C LEU A 48 -14.52 8.71 4.00
N TRP A 49 -13.77 9.02 2.95
CA TRP A 49 -12.50 8.33 2.63
C TRP A 49 -11.36 9.27 2.23
N ALA A 50 -11.50 10.59 2.39
CA ALA A 50 -10.48 11.59 2.08
C ALA A 50 -9.08 11.22 2.54
N ARG A 51 -8.92 10.79 3.79
CA ARG A 51 -7.61 10.40 4.33
C ARG A 51 -7.04 9.13 3.69
N SER A 52 -7.91 8.19 3.34
CA SER A 52 -7.48 6.96 2.66
C SER A 52 -7.08 7.25 1.21
N TYR A 53 -7.84 8.10 0.52
CA TYR A 53 -7.46 8.59 -0.82
C TYR A 53 -6.13 9.35 -0.80
N MET A 54 -5.94 10.25 0.17
CA MET A 54 -4.67 10.98 0.35
C MET A 54 -3.48 10.04 0.62
N SER A 55 -3.71 8.87 1.22
CA SER A 55 -2.64 7.91 1.50
C SER A 55 -1.92 7.43 0.24
N ILE A 56 -2.63 7.35 -0.90
CA ILE A 56 -2.02 6.98 -2.19
C ILE A 56 -0.94 8.01 -2.55
N PHE A 57 -1.30 9.30 -2.59
CA PHE A 57 -0.38 10.38 -2.95
C PHE A 57 0.83 10.45 -2.02
N GLN A 58 0.60 10.25 -0.72
CA GLN A 58 1.67 10.23 0.27
C GLN A 58 2.61 9.03 0.06
N GLY A 59 2.05 7.82 -0.04
CA GLY A 59 2.84 6.60 -0.18
C GLY A 59 3.58 6.47 -1.51
N THR A 60 3.15 7.16 -2.56
CA THR A 60 3.85 7.19 -3.86
C THR A 60 4.78 8.40 -4.01
N GLY A 61 4.87 9.26 -3.00
CA GLY A 61 5.66 10.49 -3.07
C GLY A 61 5.20 11.47 -4.16
N THR A 62 3.93 11.41 -4.59
CA THR A 62 3.33 12.36 -5.56
C THR A 62 2.53 13.45 -4.88
N ALA A 63 2.33 13.35 -3.57
CA ALA A 63 1.77 14.43 -2.77
C ALA A 63 2.55 15.73 -3.02
N TRP A 64 1.80 16.81 -3.24
CA TRP A 64 2.35 18.16 -3.46
C TRP A 64 3.16 18.36 -4.75
N LYS A 65 3.14 17.38 -5.68
CA LYS A 65 3.74 17.49 -7.01
C LYS A 65 2.66 17.72 -8.06
N ASP A 66 3.04 18.31 -9.19
CA ASP A 66 2.19 18.41 -10.39
C ASP A 66 2.11 17.07 -11.13
N LYS A 67 1.73 16.02 -10.40
CA LYS A 67 1.58 14.63 -10.86
C LYS A 67 0.41 14.00 -10.10
N GLY A 68 -0.55 13.45 -10.84
CA GLY A 68 -1.74 12.82 -10.28
C GLY A 68 -1.85 11.34 -10.61
N PHE A 69 -2.97 10.75 -10.19
CA PHE A 69 -3.40 9.41 -10.57
C PHE A 69 -4.65 9.50 -11.43
N ASP A 70 -4.82 8.53 -12.33
CA ASP A 70 -6.04 8.33 -13.12
C ASP A 70 -7.13 7.62 -12.29
N ILE A 71 -7.28 8.05 -11.03
CA ILE A 71 -8.30 7.56 -10.11
C ILE A 71 -8.86 8.79 -9.40
N SER A 72 -10.08 9.18 -9.75
CA SER A 72 -10.78 10.27 -9.08
C SER A 72 -11.18 9.90 -7.65
N TYR A 73 -11.53 10.92 -6.85
CA TYR A 73 -12.03 10.73 -5.48
C TYR A 73 -13.30 9.87 -5.45
N GLU A 74 -14.15 10.00 -6.47
CA GLU A 74 -15.40 9.25 -6.63
C GLU A 74 -15.14 7.81 -7.07
N GLU A 75 -14.22 7.58 -8.01
CA GLU A 75 -13.83 6.25 -8.47
C GLU A 75 -13.16 5.43 -7.36
N TYR A 76 -12.37 6.10 -6.51
CA TYR A 76 -11.80 5.49 -5.32
C TYR A 76 -12.88 4.83 -4.45
N GLY A 77 -14.03 5.48 -4.26
CA GLY A 77 -15.15 4.94 -3.49
C GLY A 77 -15.92 3.80 -4.19
N LYS A 78 -15.84 3.71 -5.52
CA LYS A 78 -16.60 2.76 -6.37
C LYS A 78 -15.84 1.48 -6.73
N GLY A 79 -14.65 1.29 -6.18
CA GLY A 79 -13.87 0.06 -6.33
C GLY A 79 -12.54 0.22 -7.05
N PHE A 80 -11.92 1.40 -6.94
CA PHE A 80 -10.49 1.60 -7.20
C PHE A 80 -9.78 1.99 -5.89
N SER A 81 -10.05 1.25 -4.82
CA SER A 81 -9.59 1.58 -3.47
C SER A 81 -8.24 0.95 -3.17
N LEU A 82 -7.17 1.73 -3.35
CA LEU A 82 -5.79 1.37 -3.01
C LEU A 82 -5.35 2.09 -1.74
N PHE A 83 -4.56 1.41 -0.92
CA PHE A 83 -4.02 1.98 0.32
C PHE A 83 -2.51 1.90 0.26
N CYS A 84 -1.84 3.04 0.38
CA CYS A 84 -0.40 3.11 0.35
C CYS A 84 0.13 3.57 1.71
N PHE A 85 1.22 2.96 2.14
CA PHE A 85 1.91 3.29 3.38
C PHE A 85 3.36 3.57 3.03
N ASP A 86 3.82 4.77 3.34
CA ASP A 86 5.24 5.08 3.28
C ASP A 86 5.92 4.48 4.51
N LEU A 87 6.82 3.54 4.27
CA LEU A 87 7.64 2.89 5.31
C LEU A 87 9.09 3.37 5.30
N THR A 88 9.42 4.36 4.45
CA THR A 88 10.76 4.96 4.45
C THR A 88 11.03 5.66 5.79
N PRO A 89 12.23 5.51 6.36
CA PRO A 89 12.60 6.20 7.61
C PRO A 89 12.36 7.71 7.57
N THR A 90 12.57 8.36 6.43
CA THR A 90 12.36 9.81 6.28
C THR A 90 10.92 10.19 5.93
N LEU A 91 10.08 9.22 5.53
CA LEU A 91 8.73 9.46 5.00
C LEU A 91 8.72 10.38 3.77
N THR A 92 9.81 10.36 3.00
CA THR A 92 9.95 11.16 1.77
C THR A 92 9.91 10.30 0.51
N ASN A 93 9.71 8.98 0.64
CA ASN A 93 9.75 8.04 -0.47
C ASN A 93 11.02 8.22 -1.35
N GLY A 94 12.19 8.33 -0.72
CA GLY A 94 13.48 8.52 -1.41
C GLY A 94 13.64 9.85 -2.17
N CYS A 95 12.69 10.79 -2.04
CA CYS A 95 12.73 12.05 -2.78
C CYS A 95 13.76 13.05 -2.26
N SER A 96 14.30 12.86 -1.06
CA SER A 96 15.33 13.74 -0.48
C SER A 96 16.73 13.51 -1.06
N GLY A 97 16.94 12.44 -1.84
CA GLY A 97 18.26 12.08 -2.36
C GLY A 97 19.23 11.57 -1.29
N GLU A 98 18.74 11.36 -0.07
CA GLU A 98 19.49 10.80 1.05
C GLU A 98 19.51 9.28 0.97
N VAL A 99 20.67 8.67 1.21
CA VAL A 99 20.77 7.21 1.31
C VAL A 99 20.19 6.77 2.64
N GLU A 100 19.06 6.07 2.58
CA GLU A 100 18.40 5.54 3.77
C GLU A 100 19.01 4.21 4.19
N LEU A 101 19.05 3.97 5.50
CA LEU A 101 19.50 2.70 6.05
C LEU A 101 18.47 1.61 5.74
N LEU A 102 18.92 0.56 5.05
CA LEU A 102 18.13 -0.64 4.82
C LEU A 102 17.77 -1.28 6.15
N LYS A 103 16.48 -1.24 6.50
CA LYS A 103 15.96 -1.91 7.68
C LYS A 103 15.14 -3.13 7.27
N SER A 104 15.45 -4.27 7.87
CA SER A 104 14.62 -5.47 7.82
C SER A 104 13.78 -5.55 9.09
N GLY A 105 12.54 -6.03 8.97
CA GLY A 105 11.61 -6.09 10.08
C GLY A 105 10.37 -6.89 9.74
N VAL A 106 9.51 -7.09 10.74
CA VAL A 106 8.25 -7.81 10.58
C VAL A 106 7.13 -6.80 10.38
N VAL A 107 6.39 -6.96 9.28
CA VAL A 107 5.21 -6.15 8.97
C VAL A 107 3.96 -6.99 9.17
N ARG A 108 3.04 -6.51 10.01
CA ARG A 108 1.69 -7.07 10.17
C ARG A 108 0.66 -6.09 9.63
N LEU A 109 -0.20 -6.55 8.74
CA LEU A 109 -1.36 -5.81 8.26
C LEU A 109 -2.58 -6.14 9.13
N GLU A 110 -3.23 -5.10 9.65
CA GLU A 110 -4.51 -5.22 10.35
C GLU A 110 -5.61 -4.50 9.56
N ALA A 111 -6.63 -5.27 9.17
CA ALA A 111 -7.80 -4.77 8.46
C ALA A 111 -9.07 -5.22 9.19
N ARG A 112 -10.05 -4.32 9.31
CA ARG A 112 -11.39 -4.64 9.83
C ARG A 112 -12.45 -4.14 8.86
N PHE A 113 -13.54 -4.89 8.78
CA PHE A 113 -14.68 -4.60 7.92
C PHE A 113 -15.88 -4.25 8.81
N SER A 114 -16.67 -3.25 8.42
CA SER A 114 -17.90 -2.92 9.14
C SER A 114 -19.01 -3.93 8.92
N GLN A 115 -18.90 -4.76 7.87
CA GLN A 115 -19.86 -5.80 7.53
C GLN A 115 -19.16 -7.11 7.18
N ALA A 116 -19.89 -8.22 7.29
CA ALA A 116 -19.40 -9.52 6.84
C ALA A 116 -19.18 -9.52 5.32
N LEU A 117 -18.05 -10.09 4.89
CA LEU A 117 -17.71 -10.24 3.48
C LEU A 117 -18.69 -11.20 2.82
N GLN A 118 -19.33 -10.75 1.73
CA GLN A 118 -20.34 -11.54 1.01
C GLN A 118 -19.71 -12.60 0.09
N GLN A 119 -18.43 -12.44 -0.25
CA GLN A 119 -17.71 -13.29 -1.18
C GLN A 119 -16.26 -13.46 -0.71
N PRO A 120 -15.58 -14.56 -1.05
CA PRO A 120 -14.15 -14.72 -0.77
C PRO A 120 -13.34 -13.69 -1.57
N ILE A 121 -12.33 -13.11 -0.90
CA ILE A 121 -11.48 -12.06 -1.46
C ILE A 121 -10.00 -12.42 -1.34
N HIS A 122 -9.18 -11.86 -2.24
CA HIS A 122 -7.74 -11.79 -2.06
C HIS A 122 -7.32 -10.36 -1.69
N VAL A 123 -6.44 -10.28 -0.71
CA VAL A 123 -5.71 -9.06 -0.37
C VAL A 123 -4.37 -9.13 -1.06
N ILE A 124 -4.16 -8.25 -2.04
CA ILE A 124 -2.90 -8.13 -2.77
C ILE A 124 -2.05 -7.11 -2.03
N VAL A 125 -0.84 -7.52 -1.64
CA VAL A 125 0.14 -6.66 -0.98
C VAL A 125 1.33 -6.54 -1.93
N TYR A 126 1.68 -5.30 -2.26
CA TYR A 126 2.85 -4.95 -3.04
C TYR A 126 3.75 -4.07 -2.18
N ALA A 127 5.05 -4.34 -2.18
CA ALA A 127 6.04 -3.56 -1.44
C ALA A 127 7.24 -3.29 -2.35
N GLU A 128 7.73 -2.07 -2.30
CA GLU A 128 8.98 -1.64 -2.93
C GLU A 128 10.04 -1.48 -1.85
N ARG A 129 11.27 -1.89 -2.16
CA ARG A 129 12.41 -1.78 -1.26
C ARG A 129 13.68 -1.59 -2.08
N ASP A 130 14.58 -0.76 -1.59
CA ASP A 130 15.92 -0.60 -2.14
C ASP A 130 16.78 -1.86 -1.98
N GLY A 131 17.49 -2.23 -3.05
CA GLY A 131 18.52 -3.26 -3.05
C GLY A 131 19.91 -2.64 -3.10
N LEU A 132 20.82 -3.09 -2.21
CA LEU A 132 22.23 -2.69 -2.26
C LEU A 132 23.04 -3.75 -3.00
N ILE A 133 23.78 -3.32 -4.02
CA ILE A 133 24.78 -4.12 -4.72
C ILE A 133 26.14 -3.46 -4.52
N GLU A 134 27.07 -4.17 -3.90
CA GLU A 134 28.45 -3.73 -3.71
C GLU A 134 29.36 -4.42 -4.73
N VAL A 135 30.21 -3.64 -5.39
CA VAL A 135 31.22 -4.16 -6.33
C VAL A 135 32.59 -3.89 -5.74
N HIS A 136 33.29 -4.96 -5.36
CA HIS A 136 34.64 -4.86 -4.84
C HIS A 136 35.65 -4.52 -5.92
N ARG A 137 36.83 -4.03 -5.50
CA ARG A 137 37.96 -3.75 -6.40
C ARG A 137 38.41 -4.98 -7.20
N SER A 138 38.18 -6.18 -6.68
CA SER A 138 38.38 -7.48 -7.36
C SER A 138 37.33 -7.81 -8.42
N ARG A 139 36.33 -6.95 -8.64
CA ARG A 139 35.13 -7.18 -9.48
C ARG A 139 34.21 -8.27 -8.96
N GLU A 140 34.32 -8.60 -7.68
CA GLU A 140 33.34 -9.43 -7.00
C GLU A 140 32.07 -8.62 -6.71
N VAL A 141 30.92 -9.20 -7.00
CA VAL A 141 29.61 -8.56 -6.81
C VAL A 141 28.95 -9.21 -5.60
N LEU A 142 28.80 -8.43 -4.52
CA LEU A 142 28.04 -8.83 -3.35
C LEU A 142 26.65 -8.18 -3.41
N SER A 143 25.62 -8.99 -3.30
CA SER A 143 24.26 -8.51 -3.10
C SER A 143 23.95 -8.50 -1.60
N GLY A 144 23.47 -7.37 -1.06
CA GLY A 144 23.08 -7.23 0.34
C GLY A 144 21.79 -7.97 0.74
N PHE A 145 21.41 -9.01 -0.01
CA PHE A 145 20.22 -9.82 0.24
C PHE A 145 20.61 -11.07 1.04
N THR A 146 20.46 -11.03 2.35
CA THR A 146 20.26 -12.25 3.15
C THR A 146 18.76 -12.56 3.19
N PRO A 147 18.34 -13.78 2.77
CA PRO A 147 16.95 -14.23 2.88
C PRO A 147 16.50 -14.40 4.34
#